data_AF-A0A973RSA3-F1
#
_entry.id   AF-A0A973RSA3-F1
#
_cell.length_a   1.000
_cell.length_b   1.000
_cell.length_c   1.000
_cell.angle_alpha   90.00
_cell.angle_beta   90.00
_cell.angle_gamma   90.00
#
_symmetry.space_group_name_H-M   'P 1'
#
loop_
_entity.id
_entity.type
_entity.pdbx_description
1 polymer ?
#
loop_
_entity_poly.entity_id
_entity_poly.type
_entity_poly.pdbx_seq_one_letter_code
_entity_poly.pdbx_strand_id
1 'polypeptide(L)' 'MNTSAPALVPASGWRLDADGTAHAALRCAGTRGGEAVVTALAKAPDVAGAARPAFTLHVSVVPYTTQG' A
#
# COMPACT_ATOMS: atom_id res chain seq x y z
N MET A 1 -13.67 -17.79 -12.13
CA MET A 1 -12.48 -17.06 -11.62
C MET A 1 -12.37 -15.76 -12.42
N ASN A 2 -12.92 -14.67 -11.89
CA ASN A 2 -12.76 -13.36 -12.50
C ASN A 2 -11.34 -12.90 -12.17
N THR A 3 -10.41 -13.10 -13.10
CA THR A 3 -9.07 -12.54 -12.99
C THR A 3 -9.22 -11.03 -13.17
N SER A 4 -9.44 -10.32 -12.06
CA SER A 4 -9.29 -8.88 -12.04
C SER A 4 -7.80 -8.59 -12.11
N ALA A 5 -7.36 -7.78 -13.06
CA ALA A 5 -5.96 -7.39 -13.13
C ALA A 5 -5.56 -6.72 -11.79
N PRO A 6 -4.34 -6.98 -11.27
CA PRO A 6 -3.94 -6.39 -10.00
C PRO A 6 -3.96 -4.86 -10.09
N ALA A 7 -4.50 -4.21 -9.06
CA ALA A 7 -4.46 -2.76 -8.97
C ALA A 7 -3.02 -2.31 -8.64
N LEU A 8 -2.59 -1.21 -9.26
CA LEU A 8 -1.29 -0.61 -8.97
C LEU A 8 -1.45 0.44 -7.86
N VAL A 9 -0.95 0.11 -6.66
CA VAL A 9 -1.03 0.96 -5.46
C VAL A 9 0.36 1.22 -4.85
N PRO A 10 1.22 2.05 -5.48
CA PRO A 10 2.51 2.42 -4.92
C PRO A 10 2.38 3.40 -3.76
N ALA A 11 3.35 3.34 -2.83
CA ALA A 11 3.58 4.44 -1.90
C ALA A 11 4.05 5.68 -2.67
N SER A 12 3.42 6.81 -2.41
CA SER A 12 3.72 8.10 -3.04
C SER A 12 4.49 9.05 -2.12
N GLY A 13 4.54 8.76 -0.81
CA GLY A 13 5.30 9.56 0.15
C GLY A 13 5.22 9.03 1.56
N TRP A 14 6.12 9.52 2.40
CA TRP A 14 6.19 9.23 3.83
C TRP A 14 6.31 10.52 4.62
N ARG A 15 5.63 10.60 5.76
CA ARG A 15 5.80 11.66 6.76
C ARG A 15 6.00 11.01 8.11
N LEU A 16 7.05 11.40 8.82
CA LEU A 16 7.24 11.08 10.22
C LEU A 16 6.88 12.31 11.05
N ASP A 17 5.94 12.15 11.98
CA ASP A 17 5.53 13.19 12.90
C ASP A 17 6.38 13.13 14.19
N ALA A 18 6.44 14.25 14.92
CA ALA A 18 7.34 14.40 16.07
C ALA A 18 6.99 13.48 17.26
N ASP A 19 5.78 12.94 17.29
CA ASP A 19 5.30 11.95 18.25
C ASP A 19 5.75 10.51 17.90
N GLY A 20 6.48 10.33 16.80
CA GLY A 20 6.93 9.03 16.31
C GLY A 20 5.93 8.34 15.38
N THR A 21 4.79 8.97 15.06
CA THR A 21 3.80 8.41 14.14
C THR A 21 4.30 8.53 12.69
N ALA A 22 4.27 7.43 11.94
CA ALA A 22 4.59 7.43 10.52
C ALA A 22 3.33 7.34 9.66
N HIS A 23 3.19 8.24 8.69
CA HIS A 23 2.13 8.27 7.71
C HIS A 23 2.69 7.93 6.32
N ALA A 24 2.10 6.92 5.67
CA ALA A 24 2.37 6.61 4.28
C ALA A 24 1.20 7.09 3.42
N ALA A 25 1.50 7.85 2.37
CA ALA A 25 0.54 8.15 1.33
C ALA A 25 0.60 7.06 0.26
N LEU A 26 -0.55 6.54 -0.15
CA LEU A 26 -0.68 5.55 -1.22
C LEU A 26 -1.40 6.19 -2.41
N ARG A 27 -0.93 5.90 -3.63
CA ARG A 27 -1.58 6.35 -4.87
C ARG A 27 -2.23 5.15 -5.55
N CYS A 28 -3.54 5.20 -5.80
CA CYS A 28 -4.23 4.21 -6.61
C CYS A 28 -4.23 4.63 -8.09
N ALA A 29 -3.61 3.85 -8.97
CA ALA A 29 -3.70 4.10 -10.41
C ALA A 29 -5.06 3.64 -10.94
N GLY A 30 -6.00 4.57 -11.11
CA GLY A 30 -7.41 4.27 -11.38
C GLY A 30 -7.77 3.74 -12.78
N THR A 31 -6.80 3.56 -13.69
CA THR A 31 -7.07 3.15 -15.08
C THR A 31 -7.43 1.67 -15.24
N ARG A 32 -7.07 0.83 -14.25
CA ARG A 32 -7.57 -0.53 -14.09
C ARG A 32 -7.90 -0.71 -12.62
N GLY A 33 -9.18 -0.83 -12.29
CA GLY A 33 -9.58 -1.27 -10.96
C GLY A 33 -9.09 -2.69 -10.68
N GLY A 34 -9.19 -3.12 -9.42
CA GLY A 34 -8.71 -4.43 -8.98
C GLY A 34 -8.31 -4.43 -7.52
N GLU A 35 -7.65 -5.50 -7.10
CA GLU A 35 -7.15 -5.65 -5.73
C GLU A 35 -5.64 -5.48 -5.67
N ALA A 36 -5.16 -4.92 -4.56
CA ALA A 36 -3.75 -4.81 -4.22
C ALA A 36 -3.55 -5.18 -2.75
N VAL A 37 -2.40 -5.79 -2.45
CA VAL A 37 -1.96 -6.07 -1.09
C VAL A 37 -0.70 -5.27 -0.83
N VAL A 38 -0.73 -4.42 0.20
CA VAL A 38 0.41 -3.60 0.63
C VAL A 38 0.92 -4.13 1.95
N THR A 39 2.19 -4.54 2.00
CA THR A 39 2.81 -5.07 3.22
C THR A 39 3.81 -4.06 3.77
N ALA A 40 3.60 -3.62 5.01
CA ALA A 40 4.56 -2.80 5.74
C ALA A 40 5.49 -3.70 6.54
N LEU A 41 6.79 -3.56 6.34
CA LEU A 41 7.81 -4.30 7.08
C LEU A 41 8.39 -3.42 8.18
N ALA A 42 8.44 -3.93 9.42
CA ALA A 42 9.26 -3.37 10.47
C ALA A 42 10.62 -4.05 10.44
N LYS A 43 11.68 -3.28 10.21
CA LYS A 43 13.04 -3.75 10.47
C LYS A 43 13.29 -3.67 11.96
N ALA A 44 13.73 -4.77 12.58
CA ALA A 44 14.32 -4.67 13.90
C ALA A 44 15.56 -3.74 13.80
N PRO A 45 15.93 -2.97 14.85
CA PRO A 45 17.16 -2.16 14.81
C PRO A 45 18.31 -3.01 14.30
N ASP A 46 19.25 -2.45 13.52
CA ASP A 46 20.17 -3.21 12.64
C ASP A 46 20.94 -4.36 13.33
N VAL A 47 21.00 -4.35 14.67
CA VAL A 47 21.56 -5.38 15.55
C VAL A 47 20.68 -6.63 15.76
N ALA A 48 19.40 -6.63 15.37
CA ALA A 48 18.39 -7.62 15.81
C ALA A 48 17.82 -8.53 14.69
N GLY A 49 18.37 -8.47 13.47
CA GLY A 49 18.07 -9.44 12.40
C GLY A 49 17.14 -8.92 11.28
N ALA A 50 16.63 -9.85 10.47
CA ALA A 50 15.88 -9.54 9.24
C ALA A 50 14.54 -8.82 9.51
N ALA A 51 14.14 -7.95 8.57
CA ALA A 51 12.86 -7.26 8.64
C ALA A 51 11.68 -8.25 8.66
N ARG A 52 10.67 -7.97 9.48
CA ARG A 52 9.45 -8.76 9.59
C ARG A 52 8.24 -7.90 9.20
N PRO A 53 7.18 -8.49 8.64
CA PRO A 53 5.94 -7.75 8.39
C PRO A 53 5.37 -7.23 9.70
N ALA A 54 5.12 -5.93 9.75
CA ALA A 54 4.39 -5.28 10.84
C ALA A 54 2.90 -5.44 10.63
N PHE A 55 2.44 -5.15 9.41
CA PHE A 55 1.04 -5.33 9.02
C PHE A 55 0.89 -5.47 7.50
N THR A 56 -0.30 -5.93 7.11
CA THR A 56 -0.73 -6.04 5.71
C THR A 56 -2.03 -5.28 5.53
N LEU A 57 -2.13 -4.49 4.46
CA LEU A 57 -3.32 -3.76 4.05
C LEU A 57 -3.85 -4.35 2.73
N HIS A 58 -5.10 -4.77 2.74
CA HIS A 58 -5.83 -5.16 1.53
C HIS A 58 -6.57 -3.94 0.97
N VAL A 59 -6.34 -3.65 -0.31
CA VAL A 59 -6.89 -2.47 -1.00
C VAL A 59 -7.71 -2.93 -2.19
N SER A 60 -8.98 -2.52 -2.24
CA SER A 60 -9.83 -2.69 -3.41
C SER A 60 -9.97 -1.35 -4.12
N VAL A 61 -9.45 -1.26 -5.35
CA VAL A 61 -9.54 -0.08 -6.20
C VAL A 61 -10.71 -0.26 -7.16
N VAL A 62 -11.75 0.56 -7.00
CA VAL A 62 -12.87 0.59 -7.93
C VAL A 62 -12.49 1.52 -9.09
N PRO A 63 -12.57 1.06 -10.37
CA PRO A 63 -12.26 1.92 -11.50
C PRO A 63 -13.31 3.02 -11.57
N TYR A 64 -12.86 4.25 -11.80
CA TYR A 64 -13.78 5.32 -12.13
C TYR A 64 -14.35 5.03 -13.52
N THR A 65 -15.65 4.81 -13.65
CA THR A 65 -16.29 4.70 -14.95
C THR A 65 -16.18 6.06 -15.63
N THR A 66 -15.41 6.15 -16.72
CA THR A 66 -15.55 7.24 -17.70
C THR A 66 -16.90 7.08 -18.40
N GLN A 67 -17.98 7.46 -17.72
CA GLN A 67 -19.31 7.64 -18.27
C GLN A 67 -19.75 9.05 -17.87
N GLY A 68 -19.43 9.99 -18.74
CA GLY A 68 -20.09 11.28 -18.92
C GLY A 68 -20.52 11.35 -20.37
#